data_AF-A0A2M6ZH04-F1
#
_entry.id   AF-A0A2M6ZH04-F1
#
_cell.length_a   1.000
_cell.length_b   1.000
_cell.length_c   1.000
_cell.angle_alpha   90.00
_cell.angle_beta   90.00
_cell.angle_gamma   90.00
#
_symmetry.space_group_name_H-M   'P 1'
#
loop_
_entity.id
_entity.type
_entity.pdbx_description
1 polymer ?
#
loop_
_entity_poly.entity_id
_entity_poly.type
_entity_poly.pdbx_seq_one_letter_code
_entity_poly.pdbx_strand_id
1 'polypeptide(L)' 'MTWVDPIVKEVRAIREKIWKQHGYDLDRLCEGLRRKQAGHTSQVVIKKDLVRNQRAMVRVH' A
#
# COMPACT_ATOMS: atom_id res chain seq x y z
N MET A 1 -25.41 -21.17 4.82
CA MET A 1 -24.37 -20.71 3.88
C MET A 1 -24.15 -19.23 4.15
N THR A 2 -23.00 -18.81 4.69
CA THR A 2 -22.68 -17.38 4.85
C THR A 2 -22.35 -16.80 3.49
N TRP A 3 -23.07 -15.74 3.08
CA TRP A 3 -22.73 -15.00 1.87
C TRP A 3 -21.31 -14.42 2.02
N VAL A 4 -20.50 -14.55 0.97
CA VAL A 4 -19.12 -14.06 0.94
C VAL A 4 -19.02 -13.00 -0.15
N ASP A 5 -18.69 -11.79 0.27
CA ASP A 5 -18.43 -10.68 -0.64
C ASP A 5 -17.23 -11.00 -1.57
N PRO A 6 -17.37 -10.82 -2.89
CA PRO A 6 -16.32 -11.15 -3.86
C PRO A 6 -15.05 -10.31 -3.66
N ILE A 7 -15.16 -9.04 -3.25
CA ILE A 7 -14.03 -8.16 -2.95
C ILE A 7 -13.31 -8.67 -1.72
N VAL A 8 -14.05 -9.05 -0.67
CA VAL A 8 -13.45 -9.61 0.55
C VAL A 8 -12.69 -10.91 0.24
N LYS A 9 -13.23 -11.76 -0.63
CA LYS A 9 -12.56 -12.99 -1.08
C LYS A 9 -11.24 -12.68 -1.79
N GLU A 10 -11.24 -11.70 -2.70
CA GLU A 10 -10.05 -11.28 -3.43
C GLU A 10 -8.98 -10.69 -2.50
N VAL A 11 -9.37 -9.78 -1.61
CA VAL A 11 -8.46 -9.16 -0.63
C VAL A 11 -7.81 -10.22 0.26
N ARG A 12 -8.58 -11.23 0.70
CA ARG A 12 -8.03 -12.35 1.48
C ARG A 12 -7.04 -13.18 0.68
N ALA A 13 -7.32 -13.49 -0.58
CA ALA A 13 -6.41 -14.23 -1.45
C ALA A 13 -5.10 -13.46 -1.69
N ILE A 14 -5.17 -12.15 -1.90
CA ILE A 14 -3.98 -11.29 -2.04
C ILE A 14 -3.18 -11.26 -0.74
N ARG A 15 -3.84 -11.09 0.40
CA ARG A 15 -3.19 -11.10 1.72
C ARG A 15 -2.45 -12.40 1.97
N GLU A 16 -3.07 -13.53 1.68
CA GLU A 16 -2.47 -14.86 1.83
C GLU A 16 -1.23 -15.03 0.95
N LYS A 17 -1.31 -14.59 -0.30
CA LYS A 17 -0.17 -14.62 -1.23
C LYS A 17 1.01 -13.80 -0.69
N ILE A 18 0.75 -12.61 -0.16
CA ILE A 18 1.77 -11.73 0.43
C ILE A 18 2.38 -12.40 1.68
N TRP A 19 1.54 -12.93 2.57
CA TRP A 19 2.00 -13.62 3.78
C TRP A 19 2.89 -14.82 3.45
N LYS A 20 2.47 -15.66 2.50
CA LYS A 20 3.26 -16.80 2.03
C LYS A 20 4.62 -16.38 1.45
N GLN A 21 4.66 -15.28 0.68
CA GLN A 21 5.92 -14.75 0.12
C GLN A 21 6.93 -14.35 1.20
N HIS A 22 6.45 -13.89 2.36
CA HIS A 22 7.29 -13.50 3.49
C HIS A 22 7.44 -14.59 4.56
N GLY A 23 6.96 -15.81 4.28
CA GLY A 23 7.06 -16.94 5.20
C GLY A 23 6.22 -16.78 6.47
N TYR A 24 5.09 -16.06 6.38
CA TYR A 24 4.22 -15.74 7.52
C TYR A 24 4.91 -14.96 8.64
N ASP A 25 6.02 -14.31 8.32
CA ASP A 25 6.80 -13.50 9.25
C ASP A 25 6.50 -12.02 9.01
N LEU A 26 5.94 -11.36 10.02
CA LEU A 26 5.56 -9.95 9.97
C LEU A 26 6.77 -9.03 9.85
N ASP A 27 7.88 -9.37 10.51
CA ASP A 27 9.09 -8.56 10.48
C ASP A 27 9.72 -8.60 9.08
N ARG A 28 9.78 -9.79 8.47
CA ARG A 28 10.21 -9.95 7.07
C ARG A 28 9.31 -9.22 6.08
N LEU A 29 8.00 -9.19 6.32
CA LEU A 29 7.07 -8.39 5.51
C LEU A 29 7.39 -6.91 5.62
N CYS A 30 7.51 -6.39 6.84
CA CYS A 30 7.86 -4.99 7.09
C CYS A 30 9.20 -4.59 6.47
N GLU A 31 10.23 -5.44 6.56
CA GLU A 31 11.51 -5.23 5.88
C GLU A 31 11.37 -5.18 4.36
N GLY A 32 10.60 -6.10 3.76
CA GLY A 32 10.33 -6.10 2.33
C GLY A 32 9.64 -4.81 1.87
N LEU A 33 8.64 -4.35 2.62
CA LEU A 33 7.94 -3.09 2.36
C LEU A 33 8.89 -1.88 2.44
N ARG A 34 9.75 -1.81 3.45
CA ARG A 34 10.77 -0.75 3.59
C ARG A 34 11.75 -0.74 2.40
N ARG A 35 12.22 -1.91 1.95
CA ARG A 35 13.10 -2.00 0.77
C ARG A 35 12.39 -1.54 -0.51
N LYS A 36 11.13 -1.95 -0.72
CA LYS A 36 10.32 -1.51 -1.86
C LYS A 36 10.10 0.01 -1.83
N GLN A 37 9.82 0.57 -0.65
CA GLN A 37 9.68 2.01 -0.46
C GLN A 37 10.97 2.77 -0.81
N ALA A 38 12.12 2.27 -0.36
CA ALA A 38 13.43 2.87 -0.67
C ALA A 38 13.77 2.84 -2.17
N GLY A 39 13.38 1.77 -2.87
CA GLY A 39 13.57 1.63 -4.32
C GLY A 39 12.63 2.46 -5.19
N HIS A 40 11.51 2.94 -4.62
CA HIS A 40 10.48 3.70 -5.33
C HIS A 40 10.11 4.99 -4.59
N THR A 41 11.11 5.76 -4.18
CA THR A 41 10.96 7.02 -3.42
C THR A 41 10.05 8.06 -4.11
N SER A 42 9.96 8.05 -5.44
CA SER A 42 9.06 8.93 -6.21
C SER A 42 7.56 8.63 -6.02
N GLN A 43 7.21 7.45 -5.51
CA GLN A 43 5.84 7.02 -5.23
C GLN A 43 5.45 7.20 -3.76
N VAL A 44 6.40 7.68 -2.93
CA VAL A 44 6.17 7.94 -1.51
C VAL A 44 5.57 9.33 -1.36
N VAL A 45 4.29 9.41 -1.02
CA VAL A 45 3.62 10.67 -0.73
C VAL A 45 3.99 11.12 0.68
N ILE A 46 4.74 12.22 0.80
CA ILE A 46 5.08 12.84 2.09
C ILE A 46 4.15 14.04 2.31
N LYS A 47 3.74 14.30 3.56
CA LYS A 47 2.82 15.40 3.92
C LYS A 47 3.24 16.77 3.37
N LYS A 48 4.55 17.03 3.28
CA LYS A 48 5.11 18.25 2.67
C LYS A 48 4.75 18.39 1.18
N ASP A 49 4.64 17.28 0.46
CA ASP A 49 4.34 17.24 -0.97
C ASP A 49 2.82 17.37 -1.23
N LEU A 50 2.00 16.90 -0.30
CA LEU A 50 0.53 17.08 -0.33
C LEU A 50 0.11 18.54 -0.26
N VAL A 51 0.75 19.36 0.60
CA VAL A 51 0.43 20.79 0.75
C VAL A 51 0.79 21.57 -0.53
N ARG A 52 1.86 21.18 -1.22
CA ARG A 52 2.26 21.79 -2.50
C ARG A 52 1.26 21.47 -3.62
N ASN A 53 0.84 20.22 -3.75
CA ASN A 53 -0.13 19.81 -4.77
C ASN A 53 -1.55 20.36 -4.50
N GLN A 54 -2.00 20.44 -3.25
CA GLN A 54 -3.27 21.10 -2.92
C GLN A 54 -3.27 22.58 -3.30
N ARG A 55 -2.19 23.32 -3.02
CA ARG A 55 -2.07 24.74 -3.41
C ARG A 55 -2.00 24.96 -4.91
N ALA A 56 -1.37 24.04 -5.64
CA ALA A 56 -1.32 24.08 -7.11
C ALA A 56 -2.71 23.88 -7.73
N MET A 57 -3.52 22.98 -7.17
CA MET A 57 -4.87 22.68 -7.67
C MET A 57 -5.88 23.81 -7.44
N VAL A 58 -5.73 24.56 -6.33
CA VAL A 58 -6.58 25.73 -5.99
C VAL A 58 -6.29 26.95 -6.88
N ARG A 59 -5.09 27.06 -7.48
CA ARG A 59 -4.74 28.19 -8.37
C ARG A 59 -5.18 28.00 -9.83
N VAL A 60 -5.77 26.86 -10.18
CA VAL A 60 -6.21 26.53 -11.54
C VAL A 60 -7.72 26.73 -11.72
N HIS A 61 -8.41 27.30 -10.73
CA HIS A 61 -9.82 27.67 -10.80
C HIS A 61 -9.99 29.18 -10.70
#